data_AF-A0A380BSN4-F1
#
_entry.id   AF-A0A380BSN4-F1
#
_cell.length_a   1.000
_cell.length_b   1.000
_cell.length_c   1.000
_cell.angle_alpha   90.00
_cell.angle_beta   90.00
_cell.angle_gamma   90.00
#
_symmetry.space_group_name_H-M   'P 1'
#
loop_
_entity.id
_entity.type
_entity.pdbx_description
1 polymer ?
#
loop_
_entity_poly.entity_id
_entity_poly.type
_entity_poly.pdbx_seq_one_letter_code
_entity_poly.pdbx_strand_id
1 'polypeptide(L)'
;MTIKNYEVIIKTLGPVHIGSGQVMKKQDYIYDFYNSKVYMINGNKLVKFLKRKNILDTYQNFLRYPPKNPRENGLKDYLDAQNVKQSEWKAFVSYSEKVNQGKKYGNIRPKALNDLHLMVRDGQNKVYLPGSSIKGAIKTALVSKYDNEKNKDVYRKIKISDSEPIDESNLAIYQKIDINKSEKPMPLYRECVDVDTEIKFKLTIEDEIYSINEIEQSIQDFYKNYYDKWLVGFKETKGGRRFALEGGMPDVLNQNILFLGAGAGFVSKTTHYQLKSREQAKRDSFDILTKKFRRTYGKMKEMPSNVPVALKGTTNQSRRTSYQQGMCKISFQELNNEVL
;
A
#
# COMPACT_ATOMS: atom_id res chain seq x y z
N MET A 1 -4.65 -13.93 35.75
CA MET A 1 -4.37 -13.43 34.39
C MET A 1 -5.64 -12.75 33.92
N THR A 2 -5.61 -11.44 33.81
CA THR A 2 -6.78 -10.64 33.39
C THR A 2 -6.76 -10.55 31.87
N ILE A 3 -7.87 -10.80 31.20
CA ILE A 3 -7.94 -10.77 29.73
C ILE A 3 -9.04 -9.81 29.32
N LYS A 4 -8.70 -8.80 28.50
CA LYS A 4 -9.68 -7.90 27.88
C LYS A 4 -9.68 -8.07 26.37
N ASN A 5 -10.87 -8.11 25.78
CA ASN A 5 -11.08 -8.27 24.35
C ASN A 5 -11.71 -7.00 23.78
N TYR A 6 -11.25 -6.63 22.59
CA TYR A 6 -11.73 -5.46 21.87
C TYR A 6 -11.95 -5.82 20.39
N GLU A 7 -12.95 -5.22 19.77
CA GLU A 7 -13.05 -5.11 18.33
C GLU A 7 -12.21 -3.91 17.89
N VAL A 8 -11.28 -4.14 16.97
CA VAL A 8 -10.50 -3.10 16.31
C VAL A 8 -11.09 -2.85 14.95
N ILE A 9 -11.49 -1.61 14.68
CA ILE A 9 -12.04 -1.21 13.38
C ILE A 9 -11.01 -0.31 12.71
N ILE A 10 -10.53 -0.77 11.55
CA ILE A 10 -9.66 -0.01 10.65
C ILE A 10 -10.50 0.54 9.51
N LYS A 11 -10.57 1.86 9.38
CA LYS A 11 -11.12 2.54 8.19
C LYS A 11 -9.97 3.01 7.30
N THR A 12 -9.94 2.56 6.05
CA THR A 12 -8.92 2.97 5.08
C THR A 12 -9.16 4.41 4.62
N LEU A 13 -8.20 5.31 4.88
CA LEU A 13 -8.23 6.70 4.39
C LEU A 13 -7.40 6.87 3.11
N GLY A 14 -6.48 5.94 2.88
CA GLY A 14 -5.75 5.78 1.64
C GLY A 14 -5.62 4.30 1.29
N PRO A 15 -5.36 3.95 0.01
CA PRO A 15 -5.32 2.56 -0.41
C PRO A 15 -4.24 1.76 0.34
N VAL A 16 -4.61 0.60 0.86
CA VAL A 16 -3.74 -0.24 1.71
C VAL A 16 -3.26 -1.45 0.93
N HIS A 17 -1.94 -1.60 0.81
CA HIS A 17 -1.32 -2.78 0.20
C HIS A 17 -0.45 -3.56 1.20
N ILE A 18 -0.86 -4.79 1.50
CA ILE A 18 -0.05 -5.78 2.19
C ILE A 18 0.25 -6.89 1.19
N GLY A 19 1.49 -6.97 0.74
CA GLY A 19 1.85 -7.80 -0.41
C GLY A 19 2.05 -9.28 -0.06
N SER A 20 1.70 -10.16 -0.99
CA SER A 20 2.04 -11.60 -0.94
C SER A 20 3.50 -11.90 -1.29
N GLY A 21 4.24 -10.90 -1.78
CA GLY A 21 5.56 -11.08 -2.40
C GLY A 21 5.50 -11.41 -3.89
N GLN A 22 4.32 -11.73 -4.43
CA GLN A 22 4.12 -11.97 -5.85
C GLN A 22 4.05 -10.66 -6.64
N VAL A 23 4.72 -10.64 -7.79
CA VAL A 23 4.72 -9.51 -8.73
C VAL A 23 4.40 -10.04 -10.11
N MET A 24 3.28 -9.59 -10.68
CA MET A 24 2.93 -9.89 -12.05
C MET A 24 3.60 -8.92 -13.01
N LYS A 25 4.08 -9.44 -14.13
CA LYS A 25 4.59 -8.66 -15.27
C LYS A 25 3.52 -8.54 -16.34
N LYS A 26 3.78 -7.69 -17.34
CA LYS A 26 2.85 -7.41 -18.45
C LYS A 26 2.41 -8.66 -19.24
N GLN A 27 3.18 -9.74 -19.17
CA GLN A 27 2.90 -11.01 -19.83
C GLN A 27 1.92 -11.89 -19.04
N ASP A 28 1.65 -11.56 -17.77
CA ASP A 28 0.86 -12.40 -16.85
C ASP A 28 -0.59 -11.92 -16.70
N TYR A 29 -0.89 -10.68 -17.10
CA TYR A 29 -2.22 -10.07 -17.02
C TYR A 29 -2.62 -9.36 -18.31
N ILE A 30 -3.92 -9.19 -18.50
CA ILE A 30 -4.46 -8.36 -19.57
C ILE A 30 -4.78 -6.98 -19.00
N TYR A 31 -4.18 -5.94 -19.56
CA TYR A 31 -4.51 -4.56 -19.19
C TYR A 31 -5.33 -3.90 -20.30
N ASP A 32 -6.61 -3.63 -19.98
CA ASP A 32 -7.52 -2.88 -20.83
C ASP A 32 -7.43 -1.40 -20.46
N PHE A 33 -6.70 -0.66 -21.29
CA PHE A 33 -6.43 0.75 -21.07
C PHE A 33 -7.71 1.61 -21.15
N TYR A 34 -8.62 1.30 -22.07
CA TYR A 34 -9.81 2.12 -22.30
C TYR A 34 -10.79 2.02 -21.14
N ASN A 35 -10.97 0.82 -20.59
CA ASN A 35 -11.83 0.59 -19.44
C ASN A 35 -11.11 0.78 -18.09
N SER A 36 -9.80 1.09 -18.11
CA SER A 36 -8.95 1.16 -16.92
C SER A 36 -9.13 -0.06 -16.01
N LYS A 37 -9.02 -1.26 -16.60
CA LYS A 37 -9.17 -2.54 -15.89
C LYS A 37 -8.00 -3.47 -16.16
N VAL A 38 -7.58 -4.20 -15.13
CA VAL A 38 -6.70 -5.36 -15.28
C VAL A 38 -7.56 -6.61 -15.11
N TYR A 39 -7.36 -7.59 -15.99
CA TYR A 39 -7.96 -8.90 -15.89
C TYR A 39 -6.87 -9.90 -15.49
N MET A 40 -7.11 -10.58 -14.37
CA MET A 40 -6.21 -11.57 -13.79
C MET A 40 -6.49 -12.93 -14.42
N ILE A 41 -5.41 -13.65 -14.76
CA ILE A 41 -5.52 -14.84 -15.59
C ILE A 41 -5.37 -16.10 -14.76
N ASN A 42 -6.24 -17.08 -15.01
CA ASN A 42 -6.01 -18.45 -14.56
C ASN A 42 -5.10 -19.15 -15.57
N GLY A 43 -3.83 -19.36 -15.21
CA GLY A 43 -2.84 -19.98 -16.11
C GLY A 43 -3.27 -21.34 -16.66
N ASN A 44 -3.87 -22.20 -15.84
CA ASN A 44 -4.34 -23.52 -16.28
C ASN A 44 -5.47 -23.41 -17.32
N LYS A 45 -6.42 -22.49 -17.11
CA LYS A 45 -7.48 -22.24 -18.08
C LYS A 45 -6.95 -21.60 -19.36
N LEU A 46 -5.98 -20.67 -19.25
CA LEU A 46 -5.34 -20.04 -20.40
C LEU A 46 -4.65 -21.10 -21.27
N VAL A 47 -3.82 -21.97 -20.69
CA VAL A 47 -3.12 -23.03 -21.45
C VAL A 47 -4.12 -23.95 -22.15
N LYS A 48 -5.20 -24.37 -21.49
CA LYS A 48 -6.26 -25.17 -22.13
C LYS A 48 -6.92 -24.43 -23.29
N PHE A 49 -7.16 -23.13 -23.15
CA PHE A 49 -7.72 -22.30 -24.21
C PHE A 49 -6.77 -22.19 -25.42
N LEU A 50 -5.49 -21.89 -25.17
CA LEU A 50 -4.48 -21.73 -26.22
C LEU A 50 -4.23 -23.04 -26.99
N LYS A 51 -4.26 -24.19 -26.31
CA LYS A 51 -4.19 -25.52 -26.96
C LYS A 51 -5.34 -25.73 -27.93
N ARG A 52 -6.58 -25.42 -27.52
CA ARG A 52 -7.76 -25.57 -28.40
C ARG A 52 -7.71 -24.65 -29.63
N LYS A 53 -7.07 -23.48 -29.52
CA LYS A 53 -6.84 -22.57 -30.65
C LYS A 53 -5.58 -22.87 -31.47
N ASN A 54 -4.81 -23.91 -31.13
CA ASN A 54 -3.53 -24.25 -31.77
C ASN A 54 -2.49 -23.10 -31.76
N ILE A 55 -2.50 -22.29 -30.70
CA ILE A 55 -1.56 -21.15 -30.53
C ILE A 55 -0.67 -21.28 -29.28
N LEU A 56 -0.64 -22.45 -28.64
CA LEU A 56 0.17 -22.64 -27.44
C LEU A 56 1.68 -22.49 -27.73
N ASP A 57 2.16 -23.03 -28.85
CA ASP A 57 3.59 -22.99 -29.19
C ASP A 57 4.06 -21.55 -29.48
N THR A 58 3.21 -20.76 -30.15
CA THR A 58 3.51 -19.34 -30.39
C THR A 58 3.49 -18.54 -29.09
N TYR A 59 2.63 -18.89 -28.13
CA TYR A 59 2.61 -18.27 -26.80
C TYR A 59 3.88 -18.60 -26.00
N GLN A 60 4.34 -19.86 -26.04
CA GLN A 60 5.59 -20.26 -25.39
C GLN A 60 6.78 -19.50 -25.97
N ASN A 61 6.82 -19.34 -27.29
CA ASN A 61 7.84 -18.53 -27.96
C ASN A 61 7.77 -17.04 -27.55
N PHE A 62 6.56 -16.48 -27.42
CA PHE A 62 6.36 -15.12 -26.90
C PHE A 62 6.88 -14.95 -25.48
N LEU A 63 6.65 -15.90 -24.58
CA LEU A 63 7.17 -15.85 -23.21
C LEU A 63 8.70 -15.97 -23.17
N ARG A 64 9.28 -16.81 -24.05
CA ARG A 64 10.73 -17.01 -24.12
C ARG A 64 11.46 -15.82 -24.74
N TYR A 65 10.85 -15.21 -25.75
CA TYR A 65 11.42 -14.11 -26.54
C TYR A 65 10.40 -12.98 -26.72
N PRO A 66 10.02 -12.27 -25.63
CA PRO A 66 9.04 -11.20 -25.72
C PRO A 66 9.57 -10.05 -26.59
N PRO A 67 8.74 -9.45 -27.46
CA PRO A 67 9.13 -8.31 -28.28
C PRO A 67 9.74 -7.18 -27.43
N LYS A 68 10.77 -6.50 -27.98
CA LYS A 68 11.38 -5.35 -27.31
C LYS A 68 10.48 -4.11 -27.34
N ASN A 69 9.56 -4.02 -28.30
CA ASN A 69 8.62 -2.92 -28.41
C ASN A 69 7.64 -2.94 -27.22
N PRO A 70 7.59 -1.90 -26.37
CA PRO A 70 6.69 -1.86 -25.21
C PRO A 70 5.19 -1.93 -25.52
N ARG A 71 4.80 -1.78 -26.80
CA ARG A 71 3.43 -1.86 -27.31
C ARG A 71 3.05 -3.25 -27.83
N GLU A 72 3.98 -4.18 -27.85
CA GLU A 72 3.79 -5.56 -28.36
C GLU A 72 4.22 -6.61 -27.32
N ASN A 73 4.67 -6.16 -26.14
CA ASN A 73 5.29 -7.02 -25.16
C ASN A 73 4.35 -7.46 -24.04
N GLY A 74 3.10 -7.03 -24.05
CA GLY A 74 2.07 -7.45 -23.11
C GLY A 74 1.27 -8.66 -23.59
N LEU A 75 0.63 -9.35 -22.65
CA LEU A 75 -0.25 -10.48 -22.97
C LEU A 75 -1.42 -10.06 -23.85
N LYS A 76 -2.00 -8.88 -23.59
CA LYS A 76 -3.10 -8.35 -24.39
C LYS A 76 -2.68 -8.19 -25.86
N ASP A 77 -1.51 -7.61 -26.09
CA ASP A 77 -0.99 -7.34 -27.44
C ASP A 77 -0.77 -8.66 -28.20
N TYR A 78 -0.21 -9.68 -27.52
CA TYR A 78 -0.09 -11.03 -28.07
C TYR A 78 -1.45 -11.64 -28.43
N LEU A 79 -2.43 -11.58 -27.52
CA LEU A 79 -3.77 -12.14 -27.74
C LEU A 79 -4.49 -11.44 -28.91
N ASP A 80 -4.38 -10.12 -29.01
CA ASP A 80 -4.94 -9.35 -30.12
C ASP A 80 -4.28 -9.76 -31.45
N ALA A 81 -2.96 -9.95 -31.48
CA ALA A 81 -2.24 -10.43 -32.67
C ALA A 81 -2.63 -11.85 -33.10
N GLN A 82 -3.09 -12.69 -32.16
CA GLN A 82 -3.64 -14.02 -32.43
C GLN A 82 -5.17 -13.99 -32.67
N ASN A 83 -5.78 -12.83 -32.87
CA ASN A 83 -7.22 -12.65 -33.08
C ASN A 83 -8.09 -13.23 -31.94
N VAL A 84 -7.62 -13.16 -30.70
CA VAL A 84 -8.41 -13.54 -29.51
C VAL A 84 -9.24 -12.35 -29.05
N LYS A 85 -10.56 -12.44 -29.20
CA LYS A 85 -11.49 -11.34 -28.87
C LYS A 85 -11.74 -11.27 -27.36
N GLN A 86 -12.08 -10.07 -26.88
CA GLN A 86 -12.44 -9.84 -25.47
C GLN A 86 -13.58 -10.74 -24.96
N SER A 87 -14.56 -11.07 -25.82
CA SER A 87 -15.67 -11.98 -25.48
C SER A 87 -15.20 -13.40 -25.13
N GLU A 88 -13.99 -13.78 -25.54
CA GLU A 88 -13.39 -15.09 -25.25
C GLU A 88 -12.64 -15.10 -23.92
N TRP A 89 -12.29 -13.93 -23.35
CA TRP A 89 -11.49 -13.83 -22.13
C TRP A 89 -12.14 -14.51 -20.93
N LYS A 90 -13.49 -14.59 -20.89
CA LYS A 90 -14.24 -15.31 -19.86
C LYS A 90 -13.84 -16.79 -19.71
N ALA A 91 -13.22 -17.38 -20.74
CA ALA A 91 -12.74 -18.75 -20.69
C ALA A 91 -11.55 -18.94 -19.75
N PHE A 92 -10.77 -17.89 -19.47
CA PHE A 92 -9.51 -17.99 -18.72
C PHE A 92 -9.24 -16.86 -17.73
N VAL A 93 -10.02 -15.78 -17.73
CA VAL A 93 -9.97 -14.74 -16.70
C VAL A 93 -10.55 -15.27 -15.38
N SER A 94 -9.86 -15.00 -14.28
CA SER A 94 -10.31 -15.32 -12.91
C SER A 94 -11.19 -14.21 -12.36
N TYR A 95 -10.65 -12.98 -12.32
CA TYR A 95 -11.32 -11.79 -11.80
C TYR A 95 -10.72 -10.55 -12.47
N SER A 96 -11.31 -9.37 -12.24
CA SER A 96 -10.83 -8.12 -12.82
C SER A 96 -10.89 -6.99 -11.82
N GLU A 97 -9.89 -6.12 -11.86
CA GLU A 97 -9.74 -5.01 -10.93
C GLU A 97 -9.65 -3.67 -11.65
N LYS A 98 -10.25 -2.64 -11.06
CA LYS A 98 -10.15 -1.27 -11.55
C LYS A 98 -8.74 -0.74 -11.32
N VAL A 99 -8.21 0.00 -12.28
CA VAL A 99 -6.91 0.65 -12.21
C VAL A 99 -7.08 2.15 -12.03
N ASN A 100 -6.43 2.68 -11.01
CA ASN A 100 -6.26 4.09 -10.76
C ASN A 100 -4.83 4.51 -11.13
N GLN A 101 -4.68 5.06 -12.34
CA GLN A 101 -3.40 5.63 -12.78
C GLN A 101 -3.21 7.06 -12.28
N GLY A 102 -1.96 7.51 -12.21
CA GLY A 102 -1.63 8.92 -11.99
C GLY A 102 -2.20 9.82 -13.09
N LYS A 103 -2.25 11.12 -12.83
CA LYS A 103 -2.73 12.13 -13.79
C LYS A 103 -1.58 12.61 -14.69
N LYS A 104 -1.90 13.03 -15.92
CA LYS A 104 -0.98 13.83 -16.75
C LYS A 104 -0.96 15.26 -16.21
N TYR A 105 0.22 15.81 -16.00
CA TYR A 105 0.37 17.21 -15.59
C TYR A 105 1.54 17.88 -16.29
N GLY A 106 1.24 18.85 -17.16
CA GLY A 106 2.23 19.46 -18.05
C GLY A 106 3.00 18.37 -18.82
N ASN A 107 4.32 18.32 -18.62
CA ASN A 107 5.21 17.34 -19.25
C ASN A 107 5.28 15.99 -18.51
N ILE A 108 4.70 15.87 -17.31
CA ILE A 108 4.69 14.63 -16.54
C ILE A 108 3.56 13.74 -17.05
N ARG A 109 3.91 12.54 -17.50
CA ARG A 109 2.98 11.53 -17.98
C ARG A 109 2.98 10.31 -17.05
N PRO A 110 1.82 9.69 -16.81
CA PRO A 110 1.74 8.41 -16.11
C PRO A 110 2.62 7.37 -16.81
N LYS A 111 3.30 6.55 -16.04
CA LYS A 111 4.07 5.43 -16.58
C LYS A 111 3.13 4.24 -16.78
N ALA A 112 3.33 3.52 -17.89
CA ALA A 112 2.54 2.33 -18.21
C ALA A 112 2.55 1.31 -17.05
N LEU A 113 1.45 0.57 -16.94
CA LEU A 113 1.33 -0.57 -16.02
C LEU A 113 2.37 -1.60 -16.42
N ASN A 114 3.30 -1.91 -15.50
CA ASN A 114 4.38 -2.85 -15.73
C ASN A 114 4.41 -3.88 -14.61
N ASP A 115 4.88 -3.46 -13.43
CA ASP A 115 4.94 -4.31 -12.25
C ASP A 115 3.68 -4.13 -11.42
N LEU A 116 2.91 -5.21 -11.27
CA LEU A 116 1.72 -5.27 -10.45
C LEU A 116 1.97 -6.16 -9.24
N HIS A 117 2.05 -5.55 -8.06
CA HIS A 117 2.21 -6.26 -6.80
C HIS A 117 0.83 -6.69 -6.28
N LEU A 118 0.70 -7.98 -5.95
CA LEU A 118 -0.56 -8.58 -5.49
C LEU A 118 -0.70 -8.55 -3.97
N MET A 119 -1.95 -8.48 -3.50
CA MET A 119 -2.28 -8.57 -2.08
C MET A 119 -1.98 -9.98 -1.53
N VAL A 120 -1.73 -10.05 -0.23
CA VAL A 120 -1.76 -11.31 0.52
C VAL A 120 -3.17 -11.90 0.49
N ARG A 121 -3.24 -13.23 0.38
CA ARG A 121 -4.49 -13.99 0.28
C ARG A 121 -4.44 -15.18 1.22
N ASP A 122 -5.61 -15.59 1.70
CA ASP A 122 -5.77 -16.78 2.54
C ASP A 122 -5.73 -18.08 1.72
N GLY A 123 -5.96 -19.22 2.38
CA GLY A 123 -6.00 -20.54 1.73
C GLY A 123 -7.14 -20.71 0.72
N GLN A 124 -8.15 -19.82 0.75
CA GLN A 124 -9.27 -19.78 -0.21
C GLN A 124 -9.06 -18.73 -1.31
N ASN A 125 -7.86 -18.16 -1.39
CA ASN A 125 -7.46 -17.13 -2.36
C ASN A 125 -8.23 -15.79 -2.20
N LYS A 126 -8.77 -15.51 -1.01
CA LYS A 126 -9.42 -14.23 -0.68
C LYS A 126 -8.44 -13.28 -0.01
N VAL A 127 -8.55 -11.99 -0.33
CA VAL A 127 -7.69 -10.96 0.27
C VAL A 127 -8.07 -10.79 1.73
N TYR A 128 -7.08 -10.69 2.60
CA TYR A 128 -7.27 -10.35 4.00
C TYR A 128 -6.12 -9.46 4.47
N LEU A 129 -6.26 -8.81 5.62
CA LEU A 129 -5.14 -8.14 6.28
C LEU A 129 -4.63 -9.00 7.44
N PRO A 130 -3.33 -9.34 7.47
CA PRO A 130 -2.75 -10.07 8.59
C PRO A 130 -2.70 -9.21 9.86
N GLY A 131 -3.08 -9.78 11.00
CA GLY A 131 -3.03 -9.15 12.32
C GLY A 131 -1.63 -8.72 12.71
N SER A 132 -0.60 -9.41 12.22
CA SER A 132 0.81 -9.05 12.37
C SER A 132 1.14 -7.66 11.81
N SER A 133 0.45 -7.21 10.76
CA SER A 133 0.69 -5.90 10.15
C SER A 133 0.15 -4.75 11.01
N ILE A 134 -1.01 -4.94 11.64
CA ILE A 134 -1.58 -3.96 12.57
C ILE A 134 -0.84 -3.99 13.89
N LYS A 135 -0.51 -5.18 14.39
CA LYS A 135 0.32 -5.35 15.59
C LYS A 135 1.66 -4.67 15.42
N GLY A 136 2.27 -4.76 14.23
CA GLY A 136 3.49 -4.02 13.90
C GLY A 136 3.31 -2.51 13.99
N ALA A 137 2.22 -1.95 13.44
CA ALA A 137 1.95 -0.51 13.51
C ALA A 137 1.71 -0.02 14.95
N ILE A 138 0.89 -0.74 15.73
CA ILE A 138 0.65 -0.44 17.14
C ILE A 138 1.93 -0.57 17.96
N LYS A 139 2.71 -1.63 17.74
CA LYS A 139 4.04 -1.80 18.36
C LYS A 139 4.92 -0.59 18.08
N THR A 140 5.05 -0.15 16.84
CA THR A 140 5.90 1.00 16.50
C THR A 140 5.46 2.29 17.21
N ALA A 141 4.15 2.50 17.38
CA ALA A 141 3.63 3.62 18.17
C ALA A 141 4.01 3.49 19.66
N LEU A 142 3.80 2.31 20.27
CA LEU A 142 4.15 2.05 21.67
C LEU A 142 5.66 2.19 21.94
N VAL A 143 6.52 1.63 21.09
CA VAL A 143 7.98 1.78 21.19
C VAL A 143 8.38 3.25 21.19
N SER A 144 7.71 4.07 20.38
CA SER A 144 8.01 5.50 20.27
C SER A 144 7.77 6.28 21.56
N LYS A 145 6.89 5.77 22.44
CA LYS A 145 6.54 6.40 23.72
C LYS A 145 7.28 5.80 24.91
N TYR A 146 7.42 4.47 24.93
CA TYR A 146 7.91 3.73 26.09
C TYR A 146 9.32 3.14 25.93
N ASP A 147 9.98 3.33 24.78
CA ASP A 147 11.34 2.82 24.48
C ASP A 147 11.57 1.33 24.85
N ASN A 148 10.58 0.49 24.55
CA ASN A 148 10.50 -0.89 25.02
C ASN A 148 10.65 -1.93 23.88
N GLU A 149 11.34 -1.58 22.79
CA GLU A 149 11.40 -2.40 21.56
C GLU A 149 11.80 -3.87 21.80
N LYS A 150 12.70 -4.08 22.76
CA LYS A 150 13.28 -5.39 23.13
C LYS A 150 12.40 -6.19 24.09
N ASN A 151 11.36 -5.61 24.68
CA ASN A 151 10.51 -6.29 25.66
C ASN A 151 9.49 -7.22 24.99
N LYS A 152 9.91 -8.45 24.70
CA LYS A 152 9.09 -9.45 24.01
C LYS A 152 7.86 -9.86 24.83
N ASP A 153 7.94 -9.84 26.15
CA ASP A 153 6.86 -10.28 27.04
C ASP A 153 5.65 -9.35 26.96
N VAL A 154 5.88 -8.04 26.92
CA VAL A 154 4.83 -7.03 26.68
C VAL A 154 4.10 -7.32 25.37
N TYR A 155 4.85 -7.52 24.28
CA TYR A 155 4.22 -7.74 22.97
C TYR A 155 3.60 -9.13 22.79
N ARG A 156 3.96 -10.11 23.62
CA ARG A 156 3.28 -11.41 23.66
C ARG A 156 1.86 -11.29 24.22
N LYS A 157 1.66 -10.38 25.17
CA LYS A 157 0.37 -10.09 25.83
C LYS A 157 -0.57 -9.24 24.99
N ILE A 158 -0.13 -8.73 23.84
CA ILE A 158 -0.96 -8.05 22.84
C ILE A 158 -1.17 -9.00 21.66
N LYS A 159 -2.39 -9.51 21.46
CA LYS A 159 -2.72 -10.42 20.36
C LYS A 159 -3.73 -9.76 19.45
N ILE A 160 -3.50 -9.85 18.14
CA ILE A 160 -4.40 -9.30 17.12
C ILE A 160 -4.68 -10.43 16.13
N SER A 161 -5.97 -10.71 15.90
CA SER A 161 -6.39 -11.69 14.90
C SER A 161 -6.05 -11.20 13.50
N ASP A 162 -6.12 -12.10 12.52
CA ASP A 162 -6.25 -11.68 11.12
C ASP A 162 -7.66 -11.08 10.90
N SER A 163 -7.85 -10.31 9.82
CA SER A 163 -9.18 -9.85 9.44
C SER A 163 -10.00 -10.98 8.83
N GLU A 164 -11.31 -10.79 8.79
CA GLU A 164 -12.15 -11.50 7.83
C GLU A 164 -11.70 -11.20 6.38
N PRO A 165 -12.01 -12.10 5.43
CA PRO A 165 -11.81 -11.85 4.01
C PRO A 165 -12.48 -10.55 3.54
N ILE A 166 -11.77 -9.80 2.71
CA ILE A 166 -12.22 -8.54 2.13
C ILE A 166 -12.92 -8.83 0.81
N ASP A 167 -14.10 -8.22 0.62
CA ASP A 167 -14.85 -8.30 -0.63
C ASP A 167 -14.05 -7.72 -1.80
N GLU A 168 -14.13 -8.38 -2.95
CA GLU A 168 -13.48 -7.96 -4.19
C GLU A 168 -13.98 -6.58 -4.66
N SER A 169 -15.21 -6.19 -4.30
CA SER A 169 -15.74 -4.84 -4.59
C SER A 169 -14.95 -3.73 -3.88
N ASN A 170 -14.23 -4.08 -2.81
CA ASN A 170 -13.41 -3.17 -2.02
C ASN A 170 -11.93 -3.24 -2.41
N LEU A 171 -11.62 -3.83 -3.56
CA LEU A 171 -10.27 -3.87 -4.11
C LEU A 171 -10.13 -2.95 -5.31
N ALA A 172 -8.93 -2.40 -5.47
CA ALA A 172 -8.54 -1.68 -6.67
C ALA A 172 -7.02 -1.62 -6.81
N ILE A 173 -6.56 -1.41 -8.04
CA ILE A 173 -5.14 -1.26 -8.36
C ILE A 173 -4.77 0.22 -8.38
N TYR A 174 -3.71 0.58 -7.67
CA TYR A 174 -3.24 1.95 -7.57
C TYR A 174 -1.80 2.12 -8.04
N GLN A 175 -1.55 3.14 -8.86
CA GLN A 175 -0.18 3.55 -9.21
C GLN A 175 0.49 4.22 -8.02
N LYS A 176 1.75 3.86 -7.75
CA LYS A 176 2.59 4.60 -6.81
C LYS A 176 3.01 5.94 -7.42
N ILE A 177 2.84 7.01 -6.64
CA ILE A 177 3.27 8.36 -7.00
C ILE A 177 4.22 8.87 -5.91
N ASP A 178 5.42 9.31 -6.29
CA ASP A 178 6.37 9.96 -5.38
C ASP A 178 6.10 11.48 -5.40
N ILE A 179 5.72 12.05 -4.25
CA ILE A 179 5.30 13.45 -4.09
C ILE A 179 6.45 14.28 -3.49
N ASN A 180 6.84 15.36 -4.18
CA ASN A 180 7.78 16.39 -3.73
C ASN A 180 7.53 17.68 -4.52
N LYS A 181 8.56 18.29 -5.15
CA LYS A 181 8.46 19.44 -6.06
C LYS A 181 7.47 19.19 -7.20
N SER A 182 7.34 17.94 -7.61
CA SER A 182 6.32 17.45 -8.52
C SER A 182 5.74 16.13 -7.99
N GLU A 183 4.61 15.73 -8.54
CA GLU A 183 4.08 14.38 -8.36
C GLU A 183 4.62 13.51 -9.49
N LYS A 184 5.45 12.53 -9.16
CA LYS A 184 6.13 11.66 -10.11
C LYS A 184 5.50 10.27 -10.10
N PRO A 185 4.68 9.89 -11.10
CA PRO A 185 4.16 8.54 -11.22
C PRO A 185 5.27 7.54 -11.51
N MET A 186 5.22 6.39 -10.84
CA MET A 186 6.18 5.29 -11.00
C MET A 186 5.54 4.14 -11.79
N PRO A 187 6.32 3.33 -12.54
CA PRO A 187 5.82 2.13 -13.25
C PRO A 187 5.54 0.97 -12.28
N LEU A 188 5.06 1.26 -11.08
CA LEU A 188 4.79 0.32 -10.00
C LEU A 188 3.35 0.50 -9.56
N TYR A 189 2.61 -0.60 -9.63
CA TYR A 189 1.20 -0.69 -9.32
C TYR A 189 0.98 -1.72 -8.23
N ARG A 190 -0.03 -1.50 -7.41
CA ARG A 190 -0.36 -2.38 -6.29
C ARG A 190 -1.85 -2.63 -6.29
N GLU A 191 -2.23 -3.90 -6.22
CA GLU A 191 -3.56 -4.28 -5.76
C GLU A 191 -3.66 -3.85 -4.30
N CYS A 192 -4.72 -3.12 -3.95
CA CYS A 192 -4.91 -2.54 -2.62
C CYS A 192 -6.34 -2.79 -2.17
N VAL A 193 -6.55 -2.78 -0.85
CA VAL A 193 -7.85 -2.44 -0.29
C VAL A 193 -8.14 -0.97 -0.61
N ASP A 194 -9.31 -0.70 -1.16
CA ASP A 194 -9.76 0.63 -1.54
C ASP A 194 -9.97 1.51 -0.32
N VAL A 195 -10.08 2.82 -0.54
CA VAL A 195 -10.43 3.78 0.52
C VAL A 195 -11.88 3.61 0.96
N ASP A 196 -12.19 4.09 2.16
CA ASP A 196 -13.51 4.01 2.81
C ASP A 196 -13.98 2.57 3.07
N THR A 197 -13.05 1.62 3.17
CA THR A 197 -13.32 0.24 3.58
C THR A 197 -13.10 0.09 5.08
N GLU A 198 -14.08 -0.48 5.76
CA GLU A 198 -13.97 -0.86 7.17
C GLU A 198 -13.55 -2.32 7.30
N ILE A 199 -12.55 -2.57 8.14
CA ILE A 199 -11.93 -3.88 8.33
C ILE A 199 -11.83 -4.14 9.82
N LYS A 200 -12.37 -5.28 10.26
CA LYS A 200 -12.50 -5.64 11.67
C LYS A 200 -11.45 -6.67 12.08
N PHE A 201 -10.97 -6.54 13.31
CA PHE A 201 -10.03 -7.47 13.95
C PHE A 201 -10.42 -7.65 15.40
N LYS A 202 -9.99 -8.76 16.00
CA LYS A 202 -10.05 -8.97 17.44
C LYS A 202 -8.70 -8.63 18.06
N LEU A 203 -8.70 -7.74 19.05
CA LEU A 203 -7.56 -7.44 19.91
C LEU A 203 -7.79 -8.07 21.29
N THR A 204 -6.79 -8.78 21.79
CA THR A 204 -6.76 -9.30 23.15
C THR A 204 -5.55 -8.73 23.88
N ILE A 205 -5.79 -8.14 25.05
CA ILE A 205 -4.75 -7.62 25.95
C ILE A 205 -4.78 -8.43 27.24
N GLU A 206 -3.63 -9.01 27.60
CA GLU A 206 -3.44 -9.79 28.83
C GLU A 206 -2.77 -8.94 29.92
N ASP A 207 -3.15 -9.19 31.18
CA ASP A 207 -2.62 -8.58 32.41
C ASP A 207 -2.67 -7.05 32.42
N GLU A 208 -3.60 -6.47 31.66
CA GLU A 208 -3.82 -5.01 31.60
C GLU A 208 -2.54 -4.21 31.35
N ILE A 209 -1.58 -4.78 30.60
CA ILE A 209 -0.28 -4.14 30.35
C ILE A 209 -0.36 -2.76 29.71
N TYR A 210 -1.45 -2.49 28.99
CA TYR A 210 -1.82 -1.20 28.45
C TYR A 210 -3.33 -1.07 28.43
N SER A 211 -3.82 0.12 28.79
CA SER A 211 -5.18 0.56 28.50
C SER A 211 -5.34 0.95 27.02
N ILE A 212 -6.57 0.96 26.53
CA ILE A 212 -6.88 1.48 25.18
C ILE A 212 -6.46 2.95 25.06
N ASN A 213 -6.70 3.77 26.09
CA ASN A 213 -6.32 5.18 26.10
C ASN A 213 -4.80 5.38 25.91
N GLU A 214 -3.97 4.53 26.51
CA GLU A 214 -2.51 4.58 26.31
C GLU A 214 -2.10 4.22 24.87
N ILE A 215 -2.77 3.22 24.28
CA ILE A 215 -2.55 2.82 22.90
C ILE A 215 -2.96 3.96 21.95
N GLU A 216 -4.15 4.53 22.13
CA GLU A 216 -4.66 5.64 21.33
C GLU A 216 -3.76 6.87 21.43
N GLN A 217 -3.36 7.26 22.64
CA GLN A 217 -2.46 8.39 22.84
C GLN A 217 -1.11 8.14 22.14
N SER A 218 -0.57 6.92 22.22
CA SER A 218 0.68 6.56 21.52
C SER A 218 0.55 6.69 20.00
N ILE A 219 -0.62 6.33 19.44
CA ILE A 219 -0.92 6.44 18.01
C ILE A 219 -1.06 7.91 17.60
N GLN A 220 -1.77 8.71 18.39
CA GLN A 220 -1.95 10.15 18.16
C GLN A 220 -0.60 10.90 18.24
N ASP A 221 0.20 10.62 19.27
CA ASP A 221 1.55 11.18 19.45
C ASP A 221 2.44 10.84 18.24
N PHE A 222 2.36 9.59 17.77
CA PHE A 222 3.12 9.12 16.61
C PHE A 222 2.75 9.88 15.33
N TYR A 223 1.46 10.05 15.05
CA TYR A 223 0.99 10.79 13.89
C TYR A 223 1.33 12.28 13.98
N LYS A 224 1.20 12.89 15.15
CA LYS A 224 1.57 14.29 15.39
C LYS A 224 3.05 14.52 15.07
N ASN A 225 3.94 13.68 15.59
CA ASN A 225 5.37 13.74 15.28
C ASN A 225 5.67 13.52 13.78
N TYR A 226 5.00 12.56 13.14
CA TYR A 226 5.09 12.33 11.69
C TYR A 226 4.70 13.58 10.91
N TYR A 227 3.62 14.25 11.33
CA TYR A 227 3.12 15.46 10.70
C TYR A 227 4.09 16.64 10.88
N ASP A 228 4.39 16.99 12.14
CA ASP A 228 5.14 18.18 12.53
C ASP A 228 6.60 18.12 12.04
N LYS A 229 7.24 16.96 12.13
CA LYS A 229 8.67 16.84 11.84
C LYS A 229 8.97 16.52 10.37
N TRP A 230 8.03 15.92 9.64
CA TRP A 230 8.28 15.45 8.27
C TRP A 230 7.20 15.82 7.24
N LEU A 231 5.91 15.54 7.48
CA LEU A 231 4.87 15.74 6.46
C LEU A 231 4.70 17.21 6.09
N VAL A 232 4.77 18.12 7.07
CA VAL A 232 4.61 19.57 6.86
C VAL A 232 5.61 20.11 5.83
N GLY A 233 6.80 19.51 5.73
CA GLY A 233 7.82 19.90 4.75
C GLY A 233 7.39 19.74 3.30
N PHE A 234 6.39 18.89 3.01
CA PHE A 234 5.83 18.76 1.66
C PHE A 234 4.77 19.83 1.34
N LYS A 235 4.12 20.44 2.35
CA LYS A 235 3.17 21.55 2.13
C LYS A 235 3.84 22.78 1.52
N GLU A 236 5.17 22.89 1.63
CA GLU A 236 5.94 23.96 0.99
C GLU A 236 6.39 23.66 -0.44
N THR A 237 6.18 22.43 -0.93
CA THR A 237 6.56 22.03 -2.28
C THR A 237 5.40 22.21 -3.24
N LYS A 238 5.68 22.62 -4.49
CA LYS A 238 4.63 22.78 -5.52
C LYS A 238 3.78 21.52 -5.72
N GLY A 239 4.41 20.33 -5.80
CA GLY A 239 3.70 19.06 -5.92
C GLY A 239 2.94 18.69 -4.65
N GLY A 240 3.52 18.92 -3.47
CA GLY A 240 2.83 18.65 -2.20
C GLY A 240 1.63 19.56 -1.95
N ARG A 241 1.68 20.85 -2.31
CA ARG A 241 0.52 21.76 -2.25
C ARG A 241 -0.65 21.25 -3.08
N ARG A 242 -0.38 20.85 -4.33
CA ARG A 242 -1.41 20.30 -5.21
C ARG A 242 -1.96 18.98 -4.68
N PHE A 243 -1.08 18.07 -4.26
CA PHE A 243 -1.48 16.81 -3.66
C PHE A 243 -2.36 17.02 -2.41
N ALA A 244 -2.06 18.02 -1.58
CA ALA A 244 -2.87 18.40 -0.43
C ALA A 244 -4.24 18.98 -0.83
N LEU A 245 -4.30 19.87 -1.83
CA LEU A 245 -5.56 20.42 -2.38
C LEU A 245 -6.49 19.33 -2.93
N GLU A 246 -5.91 18.25 -3.46
CA GLU A 246 -6.67 17.09 -3.93
C GLU A 246 -7.01 16.08 -2.81
N GLY A 247 -6.77 16.41 -1.54
CA GLY A 247 -7.13 15.57 -0.39
C GLY A 247 -6.01 14.64 0.12
N GLY A 248 -4.82 14.67 -0.48
CA GLY A 248 -3.72 13.77 -0.12
C GLY A 248 -3.09 14.03 1.25
N MET A 249 -3.33 15.18 1.85
CA MET A 249 -2.89 15.53 3.21
C MET A 249 -4.07 16.06 4.01
N PRO A 250 -5.01 15.18 4.41
CA PRO A 250 -6.21 15.61 5.13
C PRO A 250 -5.85 16.15 6.52
N ASP A 251 -6.66 17.07 7.04
CA ASP A 251 -6.51 17.58 8.40
C ASP A 251 -7.15 16.61 9.39
N VAL A 252 -6.32 15.73 9.93
CA VAL A 252 -6.71 14.65 10.85
C VAL A 252 -5.82 14.63 12.09
N LEU A 253 -5.25 15.78 12.45
CA LEU A 253 -4.54 15.94 13.71
C LEU A 253 -5.48 15.54 14.87
N ASN A 254 -4.90 14.93 15.91
CA ASN A 254 -5.62 14.40 17.08
C ASN A 254 -6.55 13.21 16.80
N GLN A 255 -6.60 12.68 15.58
CA GLN A 255 -7.27 11.41 15.30
C GLN A 255 -6.30 10.24 15.45
N ASN A 256 -6.84 9.06 15.73
CA ASN A 256 -6.09 7.81 15.80
C ASN A 256 -5.67 7.36 14.39
N ILE A 257 -4.58 7.92 13.88
CA ILE A 257 -4.07 7.65 12.52
C ILE A 257 -2.86 6.72 12.59
N LEU A 258 -2.90 5.65 11.80
CA LEU A 258 -1.77 4.76 11.60
C LEU A 258 -1.56 4.46 10.12
N PHE A 259 -0.43 3.86 9.81
CA PHE A 259 -0.04 3.54 8.45
C PHE A 259 0.26 2.05 8.27
N LEU A 260 -0.50 1.40 7.39
CA LEU A 260 -0.40 -0.03 7.08
C LEU A 260 0.29 -0.29 5.74
N GLY A 261 0.87 -1.49 5.63
CA GLY A 261 1.36 -2.00 4.36
C GLY A 261 2.67 -1.37 3.82
N ALA A 262 3.07 -1.83 2.64
CA ALA A 262 4.33 -1.47 1.98
C ALA A 262 4.27 -0.12 1.21
N GLY A 263 3.11 0.52 1.18
CA GLY A 263 2.89 1.80 0.53
C GLY A 263 3.32 3.02 1.36
N ALA A 264 3.31 2.93 2.69
CA ALA A 264 3.32 4.09 3.57
C ALA A 264 4.67 4.82 3.76
N GLY A 265 5.78 4.22 3.34
CA GLY A 265 7.10 4.85 3.40
C GLY A 265 7.85 4.68 4.73
N PHE A 266 9.05 5.26 4.80
CA PHE A 266 10.01 5.01 5.88
C PHE A 266 9.61 5.67 7.22
N VAL A 267 9.16 6.92 7.20
CA VAL A 267 8.90 7.71 8.42
C VAL A 267 7.71 7.15 9.21
N SER A 268 6.70 6.63 8.52
CA SER A 268 5.51 6.02 9.14
C SER A 268 5.75 4.61 9.68
N LYS A 269 6.93 4.02 9.44
CA LYS A 269 7.29 2.65 9.81
C LYS A 269 8.49 2.56 10.74
N THR A 270 9.03 3.69 11.17
CA THR A 270 10.24 3.74 11.98
C THR A 270 10.11 4.75 13.10
N THR A 271 10.93 4.59 14.13
CA THR A 271 10.91 5.43 15.35
C THR A 271 11.87 6.62 15.28
N HIS A 272 12.63 6.79 14.18
CA HIS A 272 13.67 7.83 14.07
C HIS A 272 13.11 9.23 14.30
N TYR A 273 12.07 9.60 13.55
CA TYR A 273 11.39 10.89 13.70
C TYR A 273 10.57 10.98 14.98
N GLN A 274 10.36 9.87 15.68
CA GLN A 274 9.58 9.83 16.90
C GLN A 274 10.47 10.17 18.10
N LEU A 275 11.60 9.46 18.22
CA LEU A 275 12.49 9.51 19.37
C LEU A 275 13.50 10.66 19.33
N LYS A 276 13.75 11.26 18.15
CA LYS A 276 14.80 12.26 17.96
C LYS A 276 14.23 13.63 17.58
N SER A 277 15.04 14.67 17.78
CA SER A 277 14.78 15.99 17.20
C SER A 277 14.71 15.89 15.68
N ARG A 278 14.00 16.82 15.05
CA ARG A 278 13.85 16.85 13.60
C ARG A 278 15.20 16.90 12.89
N GLU A 279 16.14 17.67 13.41
CA GLU A 279 17.48 17.87 12.87
C GLU A 279 18.29 16.57 12.91
N GLN A 280 18.29 15.88 14.05
CA GLN A 280 19.02 14.62 14.21
C GLN A 280 18.37 13.51 13.38
N ALA A 281 17.04 13.37 13.43
CA ALA A 281 16.31 12.37 12.65
C ALA A 281 16.57 12.54 11.14
N LYS A 282 16.63 13.79 10.66
CA LYS A 282 16.93 14.12 9.27
C LYS A 282 18.35 13.71 8.88
N ARG A 283 19.36 14.05 9.70
CA ARG A 283 20.76 13.66 9.47
C ARG A 283 20.92 12.15 9.41
N ASP A 284 20.43 11.44 10.43
CA ASP A 284 20.53 9.97 10.50
C ASP A 284 19.83 9.30 9.32
N SER A 285 18.62 9.76 9.00
CA SER A 285 17.87 9.25 7.85
C SER A 285 18.60 9.51 6.54
N PHE A 286 19.23 10.68 6.38
CA PHE A 286 20.00 11.00 5.18
C PHE A 286 21.22 10.10 5.04
N ASP A 287 21.93 9.80 6.13
CA ASP A 287 23.09 8.90 6.11
C ASP A 287 22.69 7.47 5.75
N ILE A 288 21.62 6.96 6.37
CA ILE A 288 21.07 5.62 6.08
C ILE A 288 20.64 5.52 4.62
N LEU A 289 19.90 6.52 4.12
CA LEU A 289 19.38 6.53 2.75
C LEU A 289 20.48 6.78 1.72
N THR A 290 21.54 7.52 2.05
CA THR A 290 22.72 7.69 1.20
C THR A 290 23.45 6.37 1.01
N LYS A 291 23.64 5.60 2.09
CA LYS A 291 24.25 4.26 2.02
C LYS A 291 23.40 3.29 1.19
N LYS A 292 22.08 3.24 1.41
CA LYS A 292 21.17 2.29 0.73
C LYS A 292 20.77 2.70 -0.69
N PHE A 293 20.64 3.99 -0.97
CA PHE A 293 20.10 4.52 -2.23
C PHE A 293 21.06 5.54 -2.87
N ARG A 294 22.32 5.14 -3.06
CA ARG A 294 23.41 5.99 -3.62
C ARG A 294 23.02 6.73 -4.90
N ARG A 295 22.25 6.09 -5.79
CA ARG A 295 21.80 6.70 -7.07
C ARG A 295 20.90 7.92 -6.87
N THR A 296 20.16 7.98 -5.76
CA THR A 296 19.23 9.07 -5.44
C THR A 296 19.85 10.06 -4.48
N TYR A 297 20.34 9.57 -3.32
CA TYR A 297 20.82 10.43 -2.23
C TYR A 297 22.30 10.75 -2.33
N GLY A 298 23.14 9.82 -2.79
CA GLY A 298 24.59 10.02 -2.89
C GLY A 298 25.05 11.04 -3.94
N LYS A 299 24.13 11.51 -4.81
CA LYS A 299 24.39 12.60 -5.77
C LYS A 299 24.02 13.99 -5.22
N MET A 300 23.42 14.06 -4.04
CA MET A 300 23.00 15.33 -3.45
C MET A 300 24.21 16.02 -2.83
N LYS A 301 24.53 17.25 -3.28
CA LYS A 301 25.64 18.04 -2.73
C LYS A 301 25.41 18.44 -1.28
N GLU A 302 24.16 18.66 -0.91
CA GLU A 302 23.74 19.10 0.41
C GLU A 302 22.54 18.26 0.88
N MET A 303 22.38 18.16 2.19
CA MET A 303 21.24 17.47 2.79
C MET A 303 19.94 18.26 2.51
N PRO A 304 18.90 17.62 1.94
CA PRO A 304 17.63 18.27 1.68
C PRO A 304 16.97 18.85 2.93
N SER A 305 16.06 19.81 2.73
CA SER A 305 15.25 20.38 3.81
C SER A 305 14.32 19.36 4.47
N ASN A 306 13.87 18.36 3.70
CA ASN A 306 13.02 17.26 4.17
C ASN A 306 13.58 15.90 3.72
N VAL A 307 13.69 14.93 4.64
CA VAL A 307 14.23 13.60 4.38
C VAL A 307 13.34 12.55 5.05
N PRO A 308 12.97 11.43 4.41
CA PRO A 308 13.10 11.13 2.98
C PRO A 308 12.47 12.20 2.08
N VAL A 309 12.96 12.32 0.85
CA VAL A 309 12.59 13.41 -0.08
C VAL A 309 11.28 13.16 -0.83
N ALA A 310 10.57 12.07 -0.57
CA ALA A 310 9.38 11.72 -1.33
C ALA A 310 8.32 11.10 -0.43
N LEU A 311 7.18 11.78 -0.32
CA LEU A 311 5.96 11.23 0.24
C LEU A 311 5.36 10.21 -0.73
N LYS A 312 4.77 9.13 -0.20
CA LYS A 312 4.19 8.06 -0.99
C LYS A 312 2.69 8.27 -1.14
N GLY A 313 2.29 8.69 -2.33
CA GLY A 313 0.91 8.99 -2.66
C GLY A 313 0.36 8.14 -3.80
N THR A 314 -0.92 8.33 -4.04
CA THR A 314 -1.64 7.86 -5.22
C THR A 314 -2.86 8.76 -5.47
N THR A 315 -3.62 8.50 -6.52
CA THR A 315 -4.84 9.24 -6.85
C THR A 315 -5.90 8.29 -7.39
N ASN A 316 -7.18 8.59 -7.11
CA ASN A 316 -8.32 7.96 -7.75
C ASN A 316 -8.86 8.94 -8.81
N GLN A 317 -8.77 8.56 -10.08
CA GLN A 317 -9.13 9.45 -11.18
C GLN A 317 -10.62 9.78 -11.20
N SER A 318 -11.48 8.79 -10.91
CA SER A 318 -12.94 8.99 -10.91
C SER A 318 -13.40 9.93 -9.81
N ARG A 319 -12.79 9.85 -8.61
CA ARG A 319 -13.12 10.73 -7.48
C ARG A 319 -12.37 12.07 -7.53
N ARG A 320 -11.38 12.18 -8.42
CA ARG A 320 -10.42 13.30 -8.50
C ARG A 320 -9.62 13.55 -7.22
N THR A 321 -9.60 12.60 -6.31
CA THR A 321 -8.97 12.69 -4.99
C THR A 321 -7.58 12.04 -5.00
N SER A 322 -6.69 12.58 -4.17
CA SER A 322 -5.35 12.08 -3.91
C SER A 322 -5.26 11.53 -2.49
N TYR A 323 -4.42 10.52 -2.28
CA TYR A 323 -4.34 9.77 -1.02
C TYR A 323 -2.90 9.42 -0.66
N GLN A 324 -2.57 9.49 0.63
CA GLN A 324 -1.36 8.85 1.16
C GLN A 324 -1.54 7.34 1.19
N GLN A 325 -0.61 6.59 0.62
CA GLN A 325 -0.74 5.13 0.60
C GLN A 325 -0.64 4.53 2.01
N GLY A 326 -1.53 3.61 2.35
CA GLY A 326 -1.54 2.91 3.63
C GLY A 326 -2.14 3.68 4.80
N MET A 327 -2.61 4.92 4.62
CA MET A 327 -3.18 5.74 5.70
C MET A 327 -4.51 5.16 6.18
N CYS A 328 -4.65 4.97 7.48
CA CYS A 328 -5.86 4.41 8.10
C CYS A 328 -6.23 5.16 9.37
N LYS A 329 -7.52 5.15 9.69
CA LYS A 329 -8.05 5.50 11.00
C LYS A 329 -8.35 4.22 11.78
N ILE A 330 -7.95 4.17 13.04
CA ILE A 330 -8.21 3.03 13.93
C ILE A 330 -9.16 3.46 15.06
N SER A 331 -10.03 2.55 15.48
CA SER A 331 -10.86 2.69 16.67
C SER A 331 -11.00 1.35 17.38
N PHE A 332 -11.30 1.41 18.67
CA PHE A 332 -11.40 0.25 19.55
C PHE A 332 -12.78 0.26 20.22
N GLN A 333 -13.43 -0.90 20.26
CA GLN A 333 -14.69 -1.10 20.96
C GLN A 333 -14.51 -2.28 21.91
N GLU A 334 -14.82 -2.09 23.20
CA GLU A 334 -14.74 -3.20 24.17
C GLU A 334 -15.80 -4.25 23.83
N LEU A 335 -15.36 -5.50 23.71
CA LEU A 335 -16.27 -6.62 23.56
C LEU A 335 -16.70 -7.01 24.95
N ASN A 336 -17.89 -6.60 25.35
CA ASN A 336 -18.53 -7.16 26.54
C ASN A 336 -18.60 -8.67 26.32
N ASN A 337 -17.97 -9.43 27.21
CA ASN A 337 -18.17 -10.88 27.23
C ASN A 337 -19.65 -11.09 27.61
N GLU A 338 -20.53 -11.24 26.62
CA GLU A 338 -21.75 -12.00 26.84
C GLU A 338 -21.28 -13.40 27.21
N VAL A 339 -21.39 -13.68 28.50
CA VAL A 339 -21.19 -15.00 29.07
C VAL A 339 -22.13 -15.94 28.32
N LEU A 340 -21.56 -16.80 27.48
CA LEU A 340 -22.26 -17.99 26.98
C LEU A 340 -22.50 -18.96 28.13
#